data_AF-A0A9E5DQR3-F1
#
_entry.id   AF-A0A9E5DQR3-F1
#
_cell.length_a   1.000
_cell.length_b   1.000
_cell.length_c   1.000
_cell.angle_alpha   90.00
_cell.angle_beta   90.00
_cell.angle_gamma   90.00
#
_symmetry.space_group_name_H-M   'P 1'
#
loop_
_entity.id
_entity.type
_entity.pdbx_description
1 polymer ?
#
loop_
_entity_poly.entity_id
_entity_poly.type
_entity_poly.pdbx_seq_one_letter_code
_entity_poly.pdbx_strand_id
1 'polypeptide(L)' 'MRGLLETMLAKHSNKTVEEIEKDIERDMILTAAEAVEYGIIDKVMSSRKAKPSA' A
#
# COMPACT_ATOMS: atom_id res chain seq x y z
N MET A 1 15.99 -10.95 -9.90
CA MET A 1 15.17 -10.99 -8.67
C MET A 1 14.17 -9.82 -8.58
N ARG A 2 14.43 -8.67 -9.22
CA ARG A 2 13.51 -7.51 -9.23
C ARG A 2 12.17 -7.73 -9.96
N GLY A 3 12.19 -8.30 -11.16
CA GLY A 3 10.96 -8.51 -11.95
C GLY A 3 9.83 -9.32 -11.30
N LEU A 4 10.15 -10.30 -10.44
CA LEU A 4 9.12 -11.09 -9.75
C LEU A 4 8.38 -10.25 -8.70
N LEU A 5 9.11 -9.37 -8.00
CA LEU A 5 8.56 -8.47 -6.99
C LEU A 5 7.62 -7.45 -7.64
N GLU A 6 8.07 -6.83 -8.73
CA GLU A 6 7.28 -5.84 -9.49
C GLU A 6 5.98 -6.45 -10.01
N THR A 7 6.05 -7.67 -10.57
CA THR A 7 4.86 -8.38 -11.08
C THR A 7 3.89 -8.74 -9.95
N MET A 8 4.38 -9.19 -8.79
CA MET A 8 3.53 -9.49 -7.63
C MET A 8 2.87 -8.22 -7.09
N LEU A 9 3.63 -7.14 -6.94
CA LEU A 9 3.13 -5.84 -6.48
C LEU A 9 2.08 -5.29 -7.46
N ALA A 10 2.34 -5.30 -8.77
CA ALA A 10 1.37 -4.83 -9.77
C ALA A 10 0.10 -5.69 -9.80
N LYS A 11 0.18 -7.00 -9.53
CA LYS A 11 -0.99 -7.88 -9.48
C LYS A 11 -1.91 -7.60 -8.28
N HIS A 12 -1.32 -7.19 -7.16
CA HIS A 12 -2.02 -6.97 -5.90
C HIS A 12 -2.23 -5.49 -5.56
N SER A 13 -1.73 -4.59 -6.39
CA SER A 13 -2.01 -3.15 -6.34
C SER A 13 -2.83 -2.75 -7.55
N ASN A 14 -3.41 -1.56 -7.52
CA ASN A 14 -4.14 -1.01 -8.67
C ASN A 14 -3.22 -0.28 -9.67
N LYS A 15 -1.94 -0.67 -9.73
CA LYS A 15 -0.90 0.01 -10.52
C LYS A 15 -0.26 -0.93 -11.53
N THR A 16 0.30 -0.36 -12.59
CA THR A 16 1.04 -1.14 -13.60
C THR A 16 2.45 -1.48 -13.12
N VAL A 17 3.08 -2.45 -13.79
CA VAL A 17 4.47 -2.84 -13.49
C VAL A 17 5.42 -1.65 -13.68
N GLU A 18 5.22 -0.81 -14.71
CA GLU A 18 6.06 0.36 -14.95
C GLU A 18 5.94 1.43 -13.86
N GLU A 19 4.74 1.60 -13.29
CA GLU A 19 4.52 2.52 -12.16
C GLU A 19 5.19 2.01 -10.89
N ILE A 20 5.03 0.71 -10.60
CA ILE A 20 5.68 0.06 -9.46
C ILE A 20 7.20 0.15 -9.59
N GLU A 21 7.78 -0.06 -10.78
CA GLU A 21 9.23 0.02 -11.00
C GLU A 21 9.80 1.40 -10.65
N LYS A 22 9.10 2.48 -11.02
CA LYS A 22 9.47 3.85 -10.62
C LYS A 22 9.27 4.10 -9.13
N ASP A 23 8.16 3.63 -8.57
CA ASP A 23 7.81 3.87 -7.17
C ASP A 23 8.74 3.10 -6.21
N ILE A 24 9.32 1.96 -6.63
CA ILE A 24 10.31 1.18 -5.86
C ILE A 24 11.77 1.55 -6.17
N GLU A 25 12.02 2.45 -7.12
CA GLU A 25 13.37 2.93 -7.42
C GLU A 25 13.96 3.67 -6.20
N ARG A 26 13.09 4.33 -5.42
CA ARG A 26 13.42 4.93 -4.13
C ARG A 26 12.52 4.40 -3.03
N ASP A 27 13.01 4.51 -1.79
CA ASP A 27 12.20 4.22 -0.62
C ASP A 27 11.01 5.19 -0.57
N MET A 28 9.80 4.64 -0.74
CA MET A 28 8.55 5.37 -0.65
C MET A 28 7.80 4.92 0.60
N ILE A 29 7.65 5.85 1.56
CA ILE A 29 6.98 5.59 2.82
C ILE A 29 5.57 6.16 2.71
N LEU A 30 4.59 5.27 2.73
CA LEU A 30 3.18 5.62 2.61
C LEU A 30 2.54 5.76 4.00
N THR A 31 1.67 6.75 4.15
CA THR A 31 0.72 6.79 5.27
C THR A 31 -0.34 5.71 5.10
N ALA A 32 -1.09 5.43 6.18
CA ALA A 32 -2.15 4.43 6.13
C ALA A 32 -3.25 4.76 5.09
N ALA A 33 -3.56 6.05 4.88
CA ALA A 33 -4.54 6.46 3.88
C ALA A 33 -4.01 6.25 2.45
N GLU A 34 -2.76 6.66 2.20
CA GLU A 34 -2.12 6.48 0.89
C GLU A 34 -1.92 4.99 0.56
N ALA A 35 -1.65 4.13 1.55
CA ALA A 35 -1.54 2.70 1.33
C ALA A 35 -2.88 2.05 0.89
N VAL A 36 -4.01 2.63 1.30
CA VAL A 36 -5.34 2.21 0.79
C VAL A 36 -5.54 2.67 -0.65
N GLU A 37 -5.23 3.93 -0.95
CA GLU A 37 -5.35 4.47 -2.31
C GLU A 37 -4.42 3.76 -3.31
N TYR A 38 -3.23 3.38 -2.86
CA TYR A 38 -2.28 2.60 -3.62
C TYR A 38 -2.78 1.15 -3.88
N GLY A 39 -3.76 0.69 -3.10
CA GLY A 39 -4.30 -0.67 -3.19
C GLY A 39 -3.43 -1.72 -2.50
N ILE A 40 -2.55 -1.34 -1.58
CA ILE A 40 -1.75 -2.28 -0.79
C ILE A 40 -2.58 -2.87 0.35
N ILE A 41 -3.53 -2.09 0.88
CA ILE A 41 -4.44 -2.49 1.97
C ILE A 41 -5.87 -2.07 1.65
N ASP A 42 -6.87 -2.85 2.06
CA ASP A 42 -8.28 -2.53 1.73
C ASP A 42 -8.90 -1.46 2.65
N LYS A 43 -8.49 -1.44 3.93
CA LYS A 43 -9.06 -0.53 4.92
C LYS A 43 -8.13 -0.26 6.09
N VAL A 44 -8.05 0.99 6.51
CA VAL A 44 -7.43 1.38 7.79
C VAL A 44 -8.44 1.16 8.92
N MET A 45 -8.10 0.31 9.88
CA MET A 45 -8.91 0.12 11.09
C MET A 45 -8.58 1.19 12.13
N SER A 46 -9.61 1.85 12.66
CA SER A 46 -9.48 2.63 13.88
C SER A 46 -9.40 1.72 15.10
N SER A 47 -8.79 2.21 16.18
CA SER A 47 -8.64 1.49 17.45
C SER A 47 -9.97 0.87 17.91
N ARG A 48 -9.94 -0.42 18.27
CA ARG A 48 -11.08 -1.12 18.90
C ARG A 48 -11.22 -0.81 20.39
N LYS A 49 -10.26 -0.10 21.01
CA LYS A 49 -10.52 0.46 22.34
C LYS A 49 -11.64 1.46 22.14
N ALA A 50 -12.85 1.07 22.54
CA ALA A 50 -13.97 1.99 22.66
C ALA A 50 -13.42 3.26 23.29
N LYS A 51 -13.62 4.41 22.64
CA LYS A 51 -13.50 5.67 23.36
C LYS A 51 -14.28 5.47 24.65
N PRO A 52 -13.70 5.69 25.84
CA PRO A 52 -14.53 5.77 27.02
C PRO A 52 -15.55 6.87 26.70
N SER A 53 -16.83 6.50 26.62
CA SER A 53 -17.89 7.49 26.60
C SER A 53 -18.01 8.00 28.04
N ALA A 54 -17.20 8.99 28.39
CA ALA A 54 -17.35 9.90 29.52
C ALA A 54 -16.27 10.97 29.43
#